data_AF-K1SGJ4-F1
#
_entry.id   AF-K1SGJ4-F1
#
_cell.length_a   1.000
_cell.length_b   1.000
_cell.length_c   1.000
_cell.angle_alpha   90.00
_cell.angle_beta   90.00
_cell.angle_gamma   90.00
#
_symmetry.space_group_name_H-M   'P 1'
#
loop_
_entity.id
_entity.type
_entity.pdbx_description
1 polymer ?
#
loop_
_entity_poly.entity_id
_entity_poly.type
_entity_poly.pdbx_seq_one_letter_code
_entity_poly.pdbx_strand_id
1 'polypeptide(L)'
;MLLLALIFYLHYEAPEEEQNFAMVMEMLRAAAIEDEEDNRPSPLDNLFADLEMDNLDHIALKYYRSYHSGSAKTLKSIQITLAARLEKFNLESLAALTSADELDLASMGEKKTALFALIPDNDSSFNFLVSILYTQLFQQLFYSADHIHGGSLPIPVHFLMDEFANVSLP
;
A
#
# COMPACT_ATOMS: atom_id res chain seq x y z
N MET A 1 -11.68 1.34 -6.41
CA MET A 1 -12.33 0.02 -6.38
C MET A 1 -11.31 -1.08 -6.59
N LEU A 2 -10.63 -1.16 -7.75
CA LEU A 2 -9.61 -2.19 -8.00
C LEU A 2 -8.49 -2.21 -6.95
N LEU A 3 -7.81 -1.08 -6.67
CA LEU A 3 -6.74 -1.05 -5.66
C LEU A 3 -7.18 -1.57 -4.29
N LEU A 4 -8.39 -1.21 -3.84
CA LEU A 4 -8.95 -1.71 -2.57
C LEU A 4 -9.19 -3.22 -2.62
N ALA A 5 -9.70 -3.74 -3.74
CA ALA A 5 -9.89 -5.17 -3.92
C ALA A 5 -8.56 -5.92 -3.78
N LEU A 6 -7.49 -5.44 -4.44
CA LEU A 6 -6.16 -6.04 -4.37
C LEU A 6 -5.58 -5.98 -2.95
N ILE A 7 -5.64 -4.81 -2.31
CA ILE A 7 -5.13 -4.64 -0.94
C ILE A 7 -5.89 -5.54 0.05
N PHE A 8 -7.22 -5.59 -0.02
CA PHE A 8 -7.99 -6.46 0.86
C PHE A 8 -7.75 -7.95 0.59
N TYR A 9 -7.55 -8.33 -0.66
CA TYR A 9 -7.16 -9.70 -0.98
C TYR A 9 -5.83 -10.03 -0.29
N LEU A 10 -4.81 -9.21 -0.50
CA LEU A 10 -3.49 -9.45 0.11
C LEU A 10 -3.56 -9.47 1.63
N HIS A 11 -4.26 -8.50 2.23
CA HIS A 11 -4.32 -8.37 3.69
C HIS A 11 -5.00 -9.56 4.38
N TYR A 12 -6.05 -10.13 3.78
CA TYR A 12 -6.85 -11.19 4.41
C TYR A 12 -6.51 -12.61 3.94
N GLU A 13 -6.03 -12.77 2.71
CA GLU A 13 -5.86 -14.08 2.07
C GLU A 13 -4.40 -14.43 1.76
N ALA A 14 -3.51 -13.43 1.62
CA ALA A 14 -2.10 -13.66 1.29
C ALA A 14 -1.21 -13.70 2.55
N PRO A 15 -0.10 -14.46 2.51
CA PRO A 15 0.86 -14.48 3.61
C PRO A 15 1.52 -13.11 3.80
N GLU A 16 2.02 -12.82 5.02
CA GLU A 16 2.53 -11.49 5.40
C GLU A 16 3.64 -10.98 4.47
N GLU A 17 4.52 -11.87 3.99
CA GLU A 17 5.60 -11.55 3.06
C GLU A 17 5.13 -11.05 1.67
N GLU A 18 3.87 -11.32 1.32
CA GLU A 18 3.24 -10.86 0.08
C GLU A 18 2.41 -9.59 0.26
N GLN A 19 2.24 -9.09 1.48
CA GLN A 19 1.40 -7.92 1.79
C GLN A 19 2.11 -6.58 1.50
N ASN A 20 2.55 -6.39 0.26
CA ASN A 20 3.29 -5.20 -0.17
C ASN A 20 2.87 -4.70 -1.56
N PHE A 21 3.28 -3.47 -1.90
CA PHE A 21 2.92 -2.85 -3.18
C PHE A 21 3.58 -3.52 -4.39
N ALA A 22 4.69 -4.23 -4.21
CA ALA A 22 5.27 -5.02 -5.29
C ALA A 22 4.31 -6.15 -5.71
N MET A 23 3.69 -6.84 -4.74
CA MET A 23 2.67 -7.85 -5.03
C MET A 23 1.40 -7.25 -5.63
N VAL A 24 0.97 -6.07 -5.18
CA VAL A 24 -0.15 -5.34 -5.84
C VAL A 24 0.15 -5.13 -7.33
N MET A 25 1.38 -4.81 -7.69
CA MET A 25 1.80 -4.64 -9.08
C MET A 25 1.82 -5.96 -9.85
N GLU A 26 2.19 -7.08 -9.22
CA GLU A 26 2.09 -8.42 -9.83
C GLU A 26 0.63 -8.80 -10.09
N MET A 27 -0.27 -8.62 -9.11
CA MET A 27 -1.70 -8.87 -9.29
C MET A 27 -2.29 -8.00 -10.41
N LEU A 28 -1.84 -6.75 -10.53
CA LEU A 28 -2.29 -5.85 -11.59
C LEU A 28 -1.82 -6.31 -12.98
N ARG A 29 -0.60 -6.85 -13.09
CA ARG A 29 -0.11 -7.49 -14.33
C ARG A 29 -0.91 -8.74 -14.67
N ALA A 30 -1.23 -9.54 -13.66
CA ALA A 30 -2.06 -10.73 -13.78
C ALA A 30 -3.53 -10.43 -14.19
N ALA A 31 -3.95 -9.16 -14.14
CA ALA A 31 -5.26 -8.69 -14.58
C ALA A 31 -5.29 -8.23 -16.04
N ALA A 32 -4.16 -8.29 -16.76
CA ALA A 32 -4.02 -7.63 -18.05
C ALA A 32 -5.03 -8.15 -19.10
N ILE A 33 -5.76 -7.20 -19.70
CA ILE A 33 -6.69 -7.45 -20.82
C ILE A 33 -5.93 -7.22 -22.12
N GLU A 34 -5.40 -8.29 -22.71
CA GLU A 34 -4.61 -8.24 -23.95
C GLU A 34 -5.46 -7.87 -25.18
N ASP A 35 -6.63 -8.50 -25.34
CA ASP A 35 -7.54 -8.29 -26.46
C ASP A 35 -8.99 -8.03 -25.96
N GLU A 36 -9.66 -7.02 -26.50
CA GLU A 36 -11.05 -6.68 -26.11
C GLU A 36 -12.05 -7.74 -26.61
N GLU A 37 -11.67 -8.56 -27.58
CA GLU A 37 -12.48 -9.68 -28.09
C GLU A 37 -12.22 -10.99 -27.33
N ASP A 38 -11.18 -11.04 -26.50
CA ASP A 38 -10.83 -12.21 -25.70
C ASP A 38 -11.55 -12.20 -24.34
N ASN A 39 -12.65 -12.95 -24.28
CA ASN A 39 -13.46 -13.11 -23.07
C ASN A 39 -12.91 -14.16 -22.08
N ARG A 40 -11.67 -14.61 -22.23
CA ARG A 40 -11.08 -15.56 -21.28
C ARG A 40 -10.80 -14.88 -19.93
N PRO A 41 -11.07 -15.54 -18.80
CA PRO A 41 -10.74 -14.99 -17.49
C PRO A 41 -9.22 -14.87 -17.34
N SER A 42 -8.75 -13.73 -16.85
CA SER A 42 -7.36 -13.51 -16.49
C SER A 42 -6.97 -14.35 -15.26
N PRO A 43 -5.67 -14.55 -14.98
CA PRO A 43 -5.24 -15.17 -13.73
C PRO A 43 -5.81 -14.48 -12.48
N LEU A 44 -5.95 -13.14 -12.51
CA LEU A 44 -6.60 -12.41 -11.41
C LEU A 44 -8.09 -12.75 -11.30
N ASP A 45 -8.80 -12.90 -12.43
CA ASP A 45 -10.21 -13.30 -12.41
C ASP A 45 -10.42 -14.68 -11.79
N ASN A 46 -9.54 -15.63 -12.11
CA ASN A 46 -9.59 -16.96 -11.52
C ASN A 46 -9.32 -16.89 -10.00
N LEU A 47 -8.35 -16.08 -9.57
CA LEU A 47 -8.05 -15.88 -8.15
C LEU A 47 -9.27 -15.36 -7.36
N PHE A 48 -10.00 -14.40 -7.92
CA PHE A 48 -11.23 -13.88 -7.29
C PHE A 48 -12.42 -14.83 -7.43
N ALA A 49 -12.45 -15.70 -8.45
CA ALA A 49 -13.45 -16.76 -8.58
C ALA A 49 -13.27 -17.84 -7.52
N ASP A 50 -12.02 -18.22 -7.22
CA ASP A 50 -11.71 -19.15 -6.13
C ASP A 50 -12.12 -18.55 -4.78
N LEU A 51 -11.78 -17.27 -4.53
CA LEU A 51 -12.23 -16.56 -3.33
C LEU A 51 -13.76 -16.50 -3.20
N GLU A 52 -14.49 -16.40 -4.32
CA GLU A 52 -15.95 -16.44 -4.33
C GLU A 52 -16.51 -17.81 -3.93
N MET A 53 -15.83 -18.90 -4.31
CA MET A 53 -16.19 -20.26 -3.90
C MET A 53 -16.02 -20.47 -2.40
N ASP A 54 -14.99 -19.87 -1.81
CA ASP A 54 -14.68 -20.00 -0.38
C ASP A 54 -15.50 -19.04 0.49
N ASN A 55 -15.63 -17.77 0.08
CA ASN A 55 -16.32 -16.73 0.84
C ASN A 55 -16.99 -15.66 -0.05
N LEU A 56 -18.27 -15.89 -0.35
CA LEU A 56 -19.11 -14.98 -1.15
C LEU A 56 -19.24 -13.56 -0.58
N ASP A 57 -19.08 -13.39 0.74
CA ASP A 57 -19.27 -12.11 1.43
C ASP A 57 -17.96 -11.33 1.65
N HIS A 58 -16.84 -11.84 1.14
CA HIS A 58 -15.52 -11.25 1.31
C HIS A 58 -15.45 -9.81 0.76
N ILE A 59 -14.83 -8.90 1.52
CA ILE A 59 -14.79 -7.48 1.17
C ILE A 59 -13.99 -7.22 -0.11
N ALA A 60 -12.89 -7.96 -0.32
CA ALA A 60 -12.11 -7.87 -1.56
C ALA A 60 -12.99 -8.20 -2.78
N LEU A 61 -13.81 -9.25 -2.69
CA LEU A 61 -14.72 -9.67 -3.75
C LEU A 61 -15.78 -8.60 -4.06
N LYS A 62 -16.35 -7.97 -3.02
CA LYS A 62 -17.32 -6.87 -3.18
C LYS A 62 -16.73 -5.70 -3.98
N TYR A 63 -15.48 -5.32 -3.68
CA TYR A 63 -14.76 -4.28 -4.43
C TYR A 63 -14.37 -4.73 -5.83
N TYR A 64 -13.99 -6.00 -6.02
CA TYR A 64 -13.62 -6.56 -7.32
C TYR A 64 -14.80 -6.62 -8.29
N ARG A 65 -15.97 -7.06 -7.82
CA ARG A 65 -17.23 -7.04 -8.59
C ARG A 65 -17.65 -5.62 -8.99
N SER A 66 -17.50 -4.69 -8.06
CA SER A 66 -17.78 -3.26 -8.30
C SER A 66 -16.82 -2.65 -9.33
N TYR A 67 -15.59 -3.15 -9.41
CA TYR A 67 -14.68 -2.81 -10.50
C TYR A 67 -15.16 -3.44 -11.82
N HIS A 68 -15.55 -4.72 -11.82
CA HIS A 68 -16.00 -5.48 -13.00
C HIS A 68 -17.33 -5.05 -13.62
N SER A 69 -18.08 -4.11 -13.02
CA SER A 69 -19.33 -3.61 -13.59
C SER A 69 -19.14 -2.65 -14.78
N GLY A 70 -17.90 -2.26 -15.09
CA GLY A 70 -17.56 -1.36 -16.20
C GLY A 70 -17.35 -2.08 -17.55
N SER A 71 -17.32 -1.31 -18.65
CA SER A 71 -16.93 -1.85 -19.96
C SER A 71 -15.45 -2.22 -20.00
N ALA A 72 -15.04 -3.19 -20.84
CA ALA A 72 -13.63 -3.61 -20.99
C ALA A 72 -12.67 -2.43 -21.20
N LYS A 73 -13.05 -1.47 -22.05
CA LYS A 73 -12.30 -0.23 -22.29
C LYS A 73 -12.12 0.62 -21.01
N THR A 74 -13.17 0.71 -20.18
CA THR A 74 -13.12 1.41 -18.89
C THR A 74 -12.21 0.66 -17.90
N LEU A 75 -12.33 -0.67 -17.82
CA LEU A 75 -11.52 -1.51 -16.95
C LEU A 75 -10.03 -1.37 -17.28
N LYS A 76 -9.68 -1.41 -18.57
CA LYS A 76 -8.31 -1.20 -19.08
C LYS A 76 -7.77 0.20 -18.73
N SER A 77 -8.60 1.24 -18.87
CA SER A 77 -8.22 2.60 -18.46
C SER A 77 -7.94 2.72 -16.96
N ILE A 78 -8.72 2.03 -16.12
CA ILE A 78 -8.51 1.97 -14.66
C ILE A 78 -7.19 1.27 -14.35
N GLN A 79 -6.92 0.12 -14.97
CA GLN A 79 -5.67 -0.62 -14.78
C GLN A 79 -4.44 0.20 -15.16
N ILE A 80 -4.46 0.85 -16.35
CA ILE A 80 -3.36 1.70 -16.81
C ILE A 80 -3.11 2.87 -15.84
N THR A 81 -4.18 3.52 -15.38
CA THR A 81 -4.06 4.65 -14.44
C THR A 81 -3.48 4.19 -13.10
N LEU A 82 -3.90 3.02 -12.61
CA LEU A 82 -3.39 2.46 -11.37
C LEU A 82 -1.90 2.07 -11.52
N ALA A 83 -1.55 1.39 -12.61
CA ALA A 83 -0.17 0.99 -12.90
C ALA A 83 0.77 2.19 -12.95
N ALA A 84 0.37 3.28 -13.64
CA ALA A 84 1.17 4.50 -13.72
C ALA A 84 1.36 5.18 -12.35
N ARG A 85 0.35 5.13 -11.47
CA ARG A 85 0.45 5.70 -10.12
C ARG A 85 1.37 4.89 -9.19
N LEU A 86 1.45 3.59 -9.41
CA LEU A 86 2.23 2.66 -8.59
C LEU A 86 3.56 2.25 -9.23
N GLU A 87 3.88 2.76 -10.43
CA GLU A 87 5.03 2.35 -11.23
C GLU A 87 6.36 2.40 -10.46
N LYS A 88 6.53 3.35 -9.54
CA LYS A 88 7.74 3.49 -8.73
C LYS A 88 8.03 2.22 -7.91
N PHE A 89 7.01 1.49 -7.47
CA PHE A 89 7.16 0.23 -6.74
C PHE A 89 7.64 -0.94 -7.60
N ASN A 90 7.74 -0.80 -8.93
CA ASN A 90 8.41 -1.78 -9.78
C ASN A 90 9.95 -1.67 -9.71
N LEU A 91 10.50 -0.57 -9.17
CA LEU A 91 11.94 -0.44 -9.00
C LEU A 91 12.40 -1.43 -7.94
N GLU A 92 13.34 -2.29 -8.28
CA GLU A 92 13.84 -3.35 -7.38
C GLU A 92 14.29 -2.80 -6.02
N SER A 93 14.97 -1.65 -6.01
CA SER A 93 15.40 -0.97 -4.79
C SER A 93 14.23 -0.54 -3.91
N LEU A 94 13.13 -0.07 -4.50
CA LEU A 94 11.95 0.35 -3.75
C LEU A 94 11.10 -0.84 -3.30
N ALA A 95 10.92 -1.82 -4.18
CA ALA A 95 10.25 -3.07 -3.83
C ALA A 95 10.96 -3.75 -2.64
N ALA A 96 12.29 -3.83 -2.67
CA ALA A 96 13.08 -4.38 -1.57
C ALA A 96 12.89 -3.56 -0.28
N LEU A 97 12.97 -2.23 -0.36
CA LEU A 97 12.79 -1.33 0.78
C LEU A 97 11.40 -1.44 1.44
N THR A 98 10.38 -1.79 0.67
CA THR A 98 8.97 -1.83 1.13
C THR A 98 8.40 -3.25 1.19
N SER A 99 9.27 -4.26 1.17
CA SER A 99 8.88 -5.68 1.12
C SER A 99 8.33 -6.20 2.44
N ALA A 100 8.90 -5.76 3.56
CA ALA A 100 8.52 -6.14 4.92
C ALA A 100 8.58 -4.93 5.86
N ASP A 101 7.76 -4.92 6.91
CA ASP A 101 7.85 -3.91 7.97
C ASP A 101 8.91 -4.28 8.98
N GLU A 102 10.01 -3.52 8.98
CA GLU A 102 11.10 -3.64 9.95
C GLU A 102 11.16 -2.45 10.91
N LEU A 103 10.32 -1.42 10.71
CA LEU A 103 10.42 -0.15 11.41
C LEU A 103 9.69 -0.16 12.75
N ASP A 104 8.61 -0.94 12.87
CA ASP A 104 7.78 -1.05 14.08
C ASP A 104 7.50 0.35 14.69
N LEU A 105 6.91 1.23 13.88
CA LEU A 105 6.78 2.66 14.18
C LEU A 105 6.04 2.93 15.49
N ALA A 106 5.09 2.06 15.86
CA ALA A 106 4.33 2.17 17.10
C ALA A 106 5.23 2.04 18.34
N SER A 107 6.29 1.23 18.27
CA SER A 107 7.21 1.01 19.39
C SER A 107 8.09 2.22 19.72
N MET A 108 8.19 3.21 18.82
CA MET A 108 9.07 4.37 19.02
C MET A 108 8.67 5.25 20.22
N GLY A 109 7.40 5.21 20.62
CA GLY A 109 6.91 5.88 21.83
C GLY A 109 7.07 5.06 23.13
N GLU A 110 7.51 3.80 23.03
CA GLU A 110 7.54 2.85 24.14
C GLU A 110 8.97 2.35 24.45
N LYS A 111 9.84 2.31 23.43
CA LYS A 111 11.23 1.90 23.51
C LYS A 111 12.14 3.00 22.94
N LYS A 112 13.33 3.14 23.53
CA LYS A 112 14.36 4.04 23.00
C LYS A 112 14.80 3.58 21.61
N THR A 113 14.43 4.35 20.60
CA THR A 113 14.70 4.09 19.18
C THR A 113 15.19 5.37 18.52
N ALA A 114 16.06 5.24 17.51
CA ALA A 114 16.49 6.34 16.66
C ALA A 114 16.28 5.95 15.19
N LEU A 115 15.51 6.76 14.46
CA LEU A 115 15.25 6.59 13.03
C LEU A 115 15.96 7.70 12.25
N PHE A 116 16.73 7.33 11.24
CA PHE A 116 17.40 8.26 10.35
C PHE A 116 16.84 8.11 8.93
N ALA A 117 16.18 9.17 8.44
CA ALA A 117 15.75 9.26 7.04
C ALA A 117 16.82 10.01 6.23
N LEU A 118 17.58 9.27 5.40
CA LEU A 118 18.60 9.87 4.53
C LEU A 118 17.95 10.24 3.19
N ILE A 119 17.75 11.53 2.96
CA ILE A 119 17.02 12.06 1.81
C ILE A 119 18.02 12.79 0.90
N PRO A 120 18.12 12.43 -0.39
CA PRO A 120 18.90 13.21 -1.35
C PRO A 120 18.34 14.63 -1.50
N ASP A 121 19.21 15.63 -1.46
CA ASP A 121 18.84 17.05 -1.61
C ASP A 121 18.55 17.43 -3.07
N ASN A 122 19.14 16.70 -4.01
CA ASN A 122 19.08 16.97 -5.45
C ASN A 122 18.03 16.16 -6.22
N ASP A 123 17.38 15.18 -5.60
CA ASP A 123 16.39 14.31 -6.23
C ASP A 123 15.12 14.14 -5.39
N SER A 124 14.02 14.68 -5.89
CA SER A 124 12.70 14.63 -5.24
C SER A 124 11.87 13.40 -5.62
N SER A 125 12.38 12.51 -6.46
CA SER A 125 11.64 11.36 -7.02
C SER A 125 11.01 10.45 -5.98
N PHE A 126 11.62 10.35 -4.79
CA PHE A 126 11.20 9.46 -3.71
C PHE A 126 10.68 10.18 -2.46
N ASN A 127 10.47 11.50 -2.53
CA ASN A 127 9.97 12.29 -1.40
C ASN A 127 8.59 11.81 -0.91
N PHE A 128 7.82 11.13 -1.77
CA PHE A 128 6.55 10.54 -1.38
C PHE A 128 6.71 9.44 -0.31
N LEU A 129 7.80 8.66 -0.32
CA LEU A 129 8.04 7.60 0.68
C LEU A 129 8.31 8.21 2.04
N VAL A 130 9.12 9.26 2.06
CA VAL A 130 9.40 10.04 3.26
C VAL A 130 8.10 10.64 3.81
N SER A 131 7.26 11.18 2.93
CA SER A 131 5.97 11.76 3.32
C SER A 131 5.03 10.69 3.90
N ILE A 132 4.98 9.49 3.31
CA ILE A 132 4.24 8.34 3.83
C ILE A 132 4.78 7.92 5.20
N LEU A 133 6.11 7.77 5.33
CA LEU A 133 6.78 7.41 6.57
C LEU A 133 6.41 8.37 7.71
N TYR A 134 6.53 9.68 7.49
CA TYR A 134 6.16 10.67 8.52
C TYR A 134 4.67 10.63 8.83
N THR A 135 3.82 10.52 7.81
CA THR A 135 2.37 10.44 8.01
C THR A 135 2.00 9.24 8.89
N GLN A 136 2.53 8.06 8.57
CA GLN A 136 2.26 6.85 9.34
C GLN A 136 2.84 6.96 10.75
N LEU A 137 4.07 7.45 10.90
CA LEU A 137 4.70 7.61 12.21
C LEU A 137 3.89 8.56 13.11
N PHE A 138 3.47 9.73 12.61
CA PHE A 138 2.63 10.63 13.41
C PHE A 138 1.28 10.00 13.77
N GLN A 139 0.60 9.35 12.82
CA GLN A 139 -0.68 8.70 13.07
C GLN A 139 -0.57 7.61 14.14
N GLN A 140 0.46 6.75 14.07
CA GLN A 140 0.70 5.69 15.04
C GLN A 140 1.01 6.25 16.43
N LEU A 141 1.85 7.28 16.52
CA LEU A 141 2.21 7.91 17.79
C LEU A 141 1.02 8.63 18.43
N PHE A 142 0.20 9.36 17.65
CA PHE A 142 -1.02 9.98 18.18
C PHE A 142 -2.03 8.93 18.65
N TYR A 143 -2.26 7.88 17.85
CA TYR A 143 -3.14 6.80 18.24
C TYR A 143 -2.70 6.14 19.55
N SER A 144 -1.39 5.83 19.66
CA SER A 144 -0.81 5.25 20.86
C SER A 144 -0.95 6.16 22.08
N ALA A 145 -0.64 7.45 21.94
CA ALA A 145 -0.80 8.42 23.02
C ALA A 145 -2.26 8.49 23.50
N ASP A 146 -3.21 8.71 22.59
CA ASP A 146 -4.60 9.00 22.93
C ASP A 146 -5.39 7.77 23.39
N HIS A 147 -5.18 6.62 22.73
CA HIS A 147 -6.04 5.43 22.91
C HIS A 147 -5.40 4.34 23.76
N ILE A 148 -4.07 4.29 23.86
CA ILE A 148 -3.35 3.26 24.61
C ILE A 148 -2.84 3.82 25.95
N HIS A 149 -2.21 5.00 25.93
CA HIS A 149 -1.48 5.55 27.09
C HIS A 149 -2.18 6.72 27.80
N GLY A 150 -3.39 7.09 27.37
CA GLY A 150 -4.24 8.05 28.09
C GLY A 150 -3.83 9.52 27.96
N GLY A 151 -3.25 9.90 26.81
CA GLY A 151 -2.98 11.27 26.39
C GLY A 151 -1.49 11.63 26.22
N SER A 152 -0.56 10.71 26.52
CA SER A 152 0.87 10.94 26.30
C SER A 152 1.64 9.64 26.14
N LEU A 153 2.66 9.64 25.28
CA LEU A 153 3.55 8.49 25.11
C LEU A 153 4.42 8.25 26.37
N PRO A 154 4.72 6.99 26.72
CA PRO A 154 5.63 6.65 27.81
C PRO A 154 7.04 7.24 27.65
N ILE A 155 7.55 7.30 26.41
CA ILE A 155 8.81 7.93 26.05
C ILE A 155 8.52 9.08 25.07
N PRO A 156 8.93 10.32 25.37
CA PRO A 156 8.79 11.44 24.43
C PRO A 156 9.57 11.19 23.14
N VAL A 157 8.88 11.32 22.00
CA VAL A 157 9.49 11.20 20.67
C VAL A 157 9.81 12.60 20.15
N HIS A 158 11.07 12.84 19.81
CA HIS A 158 11.54 14.11 19.28
C HIS A 158 11.87 13.99 17.78
N PHE A 159 11.28 14.87 16.98
CA PHE A 159 11.53 14.94 15.54
C PHE A 159 12.56 16.04 15.25
N LEU A 160 13.67 15.66 14.64
CA LEU A 160 14.65 16.58 14.09
C LEU A 160 14.54 16.50 12.57
N MET A 161 13.83 17.46 11.98
CA MET A 161 13.54 17.48 10.55
C MET A 161 14.32 18.62 9.90
N ASP A 162 15.27 18.25 9.06
CA ASP A 162 15.91 19.18 8.12
C ASP A 162 15.02 19.32 6.87
N GLU A 163 15.05 20.48 6.20
CA GLU A 163 14.25 20.73 4.97
C GLU A 163 12.72 20.51 5.12
N PHE A 164 12.16 20.82 6.29
CA PHE A 164 10.75 20.61 6.64
C PHE A 164 9.73 21.16 5.63
N ALA A 165 10.07 22.25 4.92
CA ALA A 165 9.20 22.86 3.92
C ALA A 165 8.96 21.97 2.68
N ASN A 166 9.84 21.01 2.41
CA ASN A 166 9.77 20.15 1.23
C ASN A 166 8.92 18.88 1.46
N VAL A 167 8.39 18.70 2.67
CA VAL A 167 7.62 17.54 3.07
C VAL A 167 6.17 17.97 3.31
N SER A 168 5.23 17.28 2.67
CA SER A 168 3.81 17.46 2.96
C SER A 168 3.50 16.74 4.27
N LEU A 169 3.08 17.48 5.29
CA LEU A 169 2.60 16.88 6.54
C LEU A 169 1.11 16.53 6.46
N PRO A 170 0.66 15.49 7.20
CA PRO A 170 -0.75 15.16 7.37
C PRO A 170 -1.52 16.21 8.19
#